data_AF-A0A554X8C8-F1
#
_entry.id   AF-A0A554X8C8-F1
#
_cell.length_a   1.000
_cell.length_b   1.000
_cell.length_c   1.000
_cell.angle_alpha   90.00
_cell.angle_beta   90.00
_cell.angle_gamma   90.00
#
_symmetry.space_group_name_H-M   'P 1'
#
loop_
_entity.id
_entity.type
_entity.pdbx_description
1 polymer ?
#
loop_
_entity_poly.entity_id
_entity_poly.type
_entity_poly.pdbx_seq_one_letter_code
_entity_poly.pdbx_strand_id
1 'polypeptide(L)'
;MSTNVDIGKTLTVAFLQHRPAGAGKKTRLWGGWAACLLYSIEYNRRMYTVKLTPEFERWLAGLKDGMTRKRLGLRLRKAQLGNLGDVKPVGEGVWEMREFFGPGWRMYYTQRGAVLVVMLGGGDKASQASDIAKAIELARALQE
;
A
#
# COMPACT_ATOMS: atom_id res chain seq x y z
N MET A 1 14.08 31.16 5.22
CA MET A 1 13.03 30.18 4.88
C MET A 1 13.71 29.06 4.11
N SER A 2 13.85 27.82 4.58
CA SER A 2 12.90 26.97 5.28
C SER A 2 13.65 26.13 6.32
N THR A 3 13.14 26.09 7.55
CA THR A 3 13.63 25.23 8.64
C THR A 3 12.96 23.87 8.52
N ASN A 4 13.73 22.84 8.16
CA ASN A 4 13.31 21.45 8.32
C ASN A 4 13.39 21.09 9.81
N VAL A 5 12.23 20.80 10.40
CA VAL A 5 12.11 20.27 11.75
C VAL A 5 12.13 18.75 11.66
N ASP A 6 13.26 18.16 12.06
CA ASP A 6 13.40 16.74 12.34
C ASP A 6 12.61 16.41 13.62
N ILE A 7 11.43 15.81 13.49
CA ILE A 7 10.67 15.28 14.63
C ILE A 7 10.99 13.81 14.78
N GLY A 8 12.22 13.54 15.24
CA GLY A 8 12.69 12.23 15.64
C GLY A 8 12.75 12.11 17.16
N LYS A 9 11.91 11.21 17.70
CA LYS A 9 12.10 10.48 18.97
C LYS A 9 11.84 11.24 20.28
N THR A 10 10.60 11.11 20.78
CA THR A 10 10.37 10.98 22.23
C THR A 10 9.12 10.16 22.49
N LEU A 11 9.27 8.90 22.89
CA LEU A 11 8.26 8.19 23.68
C LEU A 11 8.98 7.44 24.79
N THR A 12 9.18 8.17 25.89
CA THR A 12 9.47 7.62 27.21
C THR A 12 8.27 6.80 27.65
N VAL A 13 8.42 5.48 27.77
CA VAL A 13 7.44 4.64 28.47
C VAL A 13 8.03 4.27 29.82
N ALA A 14 7.68 5.06 30.83
CA ALA A 14 7.79 4.68 32.22
C ALA A 14 6.37 4.33 32.70
N PHE A 15 6.07 3.06 32.97
CA PHE A 15 5.12 2.75 34.04
C PHE A 15 5.29 1.33 34.60
N LEU A 16 5.19 1.31 35.92
CA LEU A 16 5.52 0.29 36.91
C LEU A 16 5.03 -1.15 36.64
N GLN A 17 5.91 -2.09 36.95
CA GLN A 17 5.56 -3.43 37.40
C GLN A 17 4.96 -3.36 38.81
N HIS A 18 3.70 -3.77 39.01
CA HIS A 18 3.23 -4.34 40.27
C HIS A 18 2.16 -5.41 40.00
N ARG A 19 2.47 -6.65 40.40
CA ARG A 19 1.63 -7.84 40.29
C ARG A 19 1.06 -8.14 41.69
N PRO A 20 -0.25 -8.27 41.88
CA PRO A 20 -0.79 -9.05 43.01
C PRO A 20 -1.25 -10.44 42.56
N ALA A 21 -1.11 -11.39 43.49
CA ALA A 21 -1.46 -12.80 43.34
C ALA A 21 -2.85 -13.10 43.93
N GLY A 22 -3.62 -14.01 43.30
CA GLY A 22 -4.69 -14.75 43.96
C GLY A 22 -6.04 -14.83 43.23
N ALA A 23 -6.55 -16.07 43.13
CA ALA A 23 -7.95 -16.50 42.94
C ALA A 23 -8.53 -16.68 41.51
N GLY A 24 -8.61 -17.94 41.07
CA GLY A 24 -9.91 -18.64 40.98
C GLY A 24 -10.75 -18.57 39.68
N LYS A 25 -10.63 -19.63 38.86
CA LYS A 25 -11.69 -20.30 38.06
C LYS A 25 -12.51 -19.45 37.04
N LYS A 26 -12.17 -19.58 35.75
CA LYS A 26 -12.97 -20.28 34.71
C LYS A 26 -12.44 -19.97 33.31
N THR A 27 -12.28 -21.03 32.55
CA THR A 27 -11.95 -21.09 31.12
C THR A 27 -12.94 -20.30 30.26
N ARG A 28 -12.43 -19.31 29.51
CA ARG A 28 -12.95 -18.96 28.18
C ARG A 28 -11.84 -18.27 27.38
N LEU A 29 -10.97 -19.07 26.77
CA LEU A 29 -9.97 -18.58 25.82
C LEU A 29 -10.69 -18.12 24.54
N TRP A 30 -10.98 -16.83 24.43
CA TRP A 30 -11.08 -16.16 23.13
C TRP A 30 -9.70 -15.62 22.78
N GLY A 31 -8.80 -16.53 22.39
CA GLY A 31 -7.55 -16.16 21.73
C GLY A 31 -7.87 -15.68 20.32
N GLY A 32 -7.74 -14.38 20.06
CA GLY A 32 -7.97 -13.83 18.72
C GLY A 32 -7.49 -12.40 18.49
N TRP A 33 -7.26 -11.62 19.55
CA TRP A 33 -6.93 -10.19 19.39
C TRP A 33 -5.45 -9.86 19.59
N ALA A 34 -4.69 -10.72 20.27
CA ALA A 34 -3.25 -10.49 20.52
C ALA A 34 -2.36 -10.80 19.29
N ALA A 35 -2.82 -11.65 18.37
CA ALA A 35 -2.09 -11.92 17.13
C ALA A 35 -2.13 -10.74 16.13
N CYS A 36 -3.11 -9.83 16.28
CA CYS A 36 -3.29 -8.70 15.38
C CYS A 36 -2.28 -7.55 15.64
N LEU A 37 -1.72 -7.48 16.85
CA LEU A 37 -0.75 -6.44 17.22
C LEU A 37 0.72 -6.87 17.07
N LEU A 38 1.01 -8.16 16.94
CA LEU A 38 2.37 -8.67 16.78
C LEU A 38 2.76 -9.01 15.34
N TYR A 39 1.84 -8.89 14.37
CA TYR A 39 2.19 -8.91 12.94
C TYR A 39 2.66 -7.54 12.42
N SER A 40 2.89 -6.56 13.31
CA SER A 40 3.22 -5.19 12.94
C SER A 40 4.72 -4.83 13.09
N ILE A 41 5.58 -5.73 13.56
CA ILE A 41 7.01 -5.42 13.82
C ILE A 41 7.97 -6.41 13.16
N GLU A 42 7.56 -6.94 12.01
CA GLU A 42 8.49 -7.42 10.98
C GLU A 42 8.09 -6.80 9.64
N TYR A 43 7.91 -5.46 9.66
CA TYR A 43 7.86 -4.66 8.45
C TYR A 43 9.21 -4.78 7.75
N ASN A 44 9.23 -5.63 6.73
CA ASN A 44 10.36 -5.79 5.82
C ASN A 44 10.88 -4.39 5.42
N ARG A 45 12.20 -4.22 5.52
CA ARG A 45 12.97 -2.97 5.57
C ARG A 45 12.99 -2.17 4.25
N ARG A 46 11.91 -2.22 3.46
CA ARG A 46 11.80 -1.61 2.14
C ARG A 46 10.65 -0.62 2.13
N MET A 47 10.95 0.60 2.55
CA MET A 47 10.12 1.76 2.22
C MET A 47 10.30 2.06 0.73
N TYR A 48 9.18 2.21 0.02
CA TYR A 48 9.15 2.59 -1.37
C TYR A 48 8.71 4.05 -1.52
N THR A 49 9.38 4.77 -2.43
CA THR A 49 8.90 6.07 -2.91
C THR A 49 7.90 5.81 -4.04
N VAL A 50 6.63 6.13 -3.82
CA VAL A 50 5.61 6.06 -4.88
C VAL A 50 5.57 7.39 -5.63
N LYS A 51 5.80 7.34 -6.95
CA LYS A 51 5.59 8.45 -7.89
C LYS A 51 4.36 8.13 -8.74
N LEU A 52 3.47 9.10 -8.89
CA LEU A 52 2.28 8.99 -9.73
C LEU A 52 2.53 9.75 -11.03
N THR A 53 2.17 9.19 -12.17
CA THR A 53 2.18 9.94 -13.43
C THR A 53 0.97 10.89 -13.49
N PRO A 54 1.07 12.00 -14.24
CA PRO A 54 -0.06 12.90 -14.44
C PRO A 54 -1.31 12.19 -14.99
N GLU A 55 -1.12 11.18 -15.85
CA GLU A 55 -2.19 10.34 -16.41
C GLU A 55 -2.93 9.60 -15.30
N PHE A 56 -2.19 8.99 -14.37
CA PHE A 56 -2.75 8.28 -13.23
C PHE A 56 -3.47 9.23 -12.27
N GLU A 57 -2.89 10.40 -11.99
CA GLU A 57 -3.51 11.39 -11.11
C GLU A 57 -4.84 11.89 -11.68
N ARG A 58 -4.88 12.19 -12.98
CA ARG A 58 -6.12 12.56 -13.68
C ARG A 58 -7.16 11.45 -13.62
N TRP A 59 -6.74 10.20 -13.86
CA TRP A 59 -7.63 9.04 -13.75
C TRP A 59 -8.21 8.90 -12.34
N LEU A 60 -7.35 8.97 -11.31
CA LEU A 60 -7.76 8.84 -9.91
C LEU A 60 -8.70 9.98 -9.50
N ALA A 61 -8.43 11.20 -9.94
CA ALA A 61 -9.29 12.36 -9.69
C ALA A 61 -10.64 12.24 -10.40
N GLY A 62 -10.69 11.61 -11.59
CA GLY A 62 -11.89 11.38 -12.37
C GLY A 62 -12.86 10.34 -11.80
N LEU A 63 -12.44 9.55 -10.79
CA LEU A 63 -13.32 8.58 -10.15
C LEU A 63 -14.43 9.29 -9.35
N LYS A 64 -15.68 9.05 -9.76
CA LYS A 64 -16.88 9.65 -9.13
C LYS A 64 -17.03 9.25 -7.66
N ASP A 65 -16.70 8.01 -7.31
CA ASP A 65 -16.81 7.50 -5.95
C ASP A 65 -15.62 7.95 -5.06
N GLY A 66 -15.92 8.80 -4.09
CA GLY A 66 -14.94 9.27 -3.10
C GLY A 66 -14.40 8.16 -2.19
N MET A 67 -15.19 7.12 -1.91
CA MET A 67 -14.73 6.01 -1.08
C MET A 67 -13.73 5.13 -1.84
N THR A 68 -14.00 4.85 -3.11
CA THR A 68 -13.04 4.19 -4.00
C THR A 68 -11.73 4.95 -4.05
N ARG A 69 -11.75 6.28 -4.28
CA ARG A 69 -10.53 7.12 -4.28
C ARG A 69 -9.72 6.99 -2.99
N LYS A 70 -10.39 7.05 -1.83
CA LYS A 70 -9.74 6.89 -0.53
C LYS A 70 -9.12 5.50 -0.34
N ARG A 71 -9.80 4.43 -0.78
CA ARG A 71 -9.29 3.05 -0.67
C ARG A 71 -8.06 2.84 -1.55
N LEU A 72 -8.10 3.31 -2.80
CA LEU A 72 -6.94 3.25 -3.71
C LEU A 72 -5.77 4.08 -3.17
N GLY A 73 -6.03 5.29 -2.65
CA GLY A 73 -5.00 6.10 -1.98
C GLY A 73 -4.39 5.42 -0.76
N LEU A 74 -5.19 4.73 0.05
CA LEU A 74 -4.69 3.95 1.19
C LEU A 74 -3.82 2.77 0.73
N ARG A 75 -4.18 2.11 -0.38
CA ARG A 75 -3.36 1.05 -0.96
C ARG A 75 -2.00 1.57 -1.42
N LEU A 76 -1.95 2.72 -2.08
CA LEU A 76 -0.68 3.38 -2.44
C LEU A 76 0.18 3.70 -1.21
N ARG A 77 -0.43 4.18 -0.12
CA ARG A 77 0.29 4.38 1.16
C ARG A 77 0.82 3.08 1.74
N LYS A 78 0.06 1.98 1.68
CA LYS A 78 0.55 0.67 2.13
C LYS A 78 1.73 0.20 1.27
N ALA A 79 1.67 0.42 -0.04
CA ALA A 79 2.77 0.13 -0.96
C ALA A 79 4.02 0.94 -0.63
N GLN A 80 3.89 2.23 -0.28
CA GLN A 80 5.01 3.05 0.21
C GLN A 80 5.66 2.47 1.46
N LEU A 81 4.88 1.85 2.33
CA LEU A 81 5.36 1.20 3.55
C LEU A 81 5.88 -0.23 3.31
N GLY A 82 6.02 -0.67 2.06
CA GLY A 82 6.54 -2.01 1.73
C GLY A 82 5.48 -3.09 1.59
N ASN A 83 4.20 -2.77 1.81
CA ASN A 83 3.09 -3.71 1.65
C ASN A 83 2.39 -3.49 0.31
N LEU A 84 2.88 -4.19 -0.72
CA LEU A 84 2.33 -4.14 -2.09
C LEU A 84 0.97 -4.85 -2.22
N GLY A 85 0.63 -5.74 -1.28
CA GLY A 85 -0.58 -6.55 -1.33
C GLY A 85 -0.54 -7.57 -2.46
N ASP A 86 -1.67 -7.76 -3.14
CA ASP A 86 -1.78 -8.67 -4.29
C ASP A 86 -1.24 -8.02 -5.57
N VAL A 87 -0.12 -8.52 -6.05
CA VAL A 87 0.56 -8.04 -7.26
C VAL A 87 0.87 -9.17 -8.23
N LYS A 88 0.83 -8.87 -9.53
CA LYS A 88 1.17 -9.81 -10.59
C LYS A 88 2.09 -9.16 -11.62
N PRO A 89 3.18 -9.83 -12.06
CA PRO A 89 3.94 -9.37 -13.21
C PRO A 89 3.09 -9.52 -14.48
N VAL A 90 3.03 -8.47 -15.30
CA VAL A 90 2.27 -8.47 -16.56
C VAL A 90 3.15 -8.37 -17.81
N GLY A 91 4.46 -8.20 -17.63
CA GLY A 91 5.46 -8.20 -18.71
C GLY A 91 6.35 -6.96 -18.67
N GLU A 92 7.56 -7.08 -19.23
CA GLU A 92 8.46 -5.94 -19.52
C GLU A 92 8.73 -4.99 -18.33
N GLY A 93 8.86 -5.55 -17.12
CA GLY A 93 9.10 -4.75 -15.91
C GLY A 93 7.87 -4.01 -15.38
N VAL A 94 6.69 -4.33 -15.89
CA VAL A 94 5.39 -3.83 -15.43
C VAL A 94 4.71 -4.85 -14.51
N TRP A 95 4.12 -4.31 -13.46
CA TRP A 95 3.39 -5.02 -12.43
C TRP A 95 1.98 -4.46 -12.30
N GLU A 96 1.02 -5.35 -12.05
CA GLU A 96 -0.37 -5.03 -11.76
C GLU A 96 -0.63 -5.23 -10.27
N MET A 97 -1.10 -4.19 -9.57
CA MET A 97 -1.58 -4.26 -8.19
C MET A 97 -3.10 -4.35 -8.19
N ARG A 98 -3.65 -5.41 -7.59
CA ARG A 98 -5.07 -5.76 -7.67
C ARG A 98 -5.82 -5.45 -6.38
N GLU A 99 -7.05 -5.00 -6.57
CA GLU A 99 -8.00 -4.67 -5.51
C GLU A 99 -9.37 -5.25 -5.86
N PHE A 100 -9.82 -6.24 -5.07
CA PHE A 100 -11.01 -7.05 -5.40
C PHE A 100 -12.35 -6.42 -5.03
N PHE A 101 -12.38 -5.15 -4.62
CA PHE A 101 -13.64 -4.47 -4.28
C PHE A 101 -14.21 -3.73 -5.50
N GLY A 102 -15.54 -3.53 -5.49
CA GLY A 102 -16.23 -2.87 -6.59
C GLY A 102 -16.05 -3.65 -7.90
N PRO A 103 -15.63 -3.00 -9.00
CA PRO A 103 -15.48 -3.66 -10.29
C PRO A 103 -14.15 -4.44 -10.43
N GLY A 104 -13.30 -4.43 -9.40
CA GLY A 104 -11.97 -5.02 -9.43
C GLY A 104 -10.94 -4.04 -9.99
N TRP A 105 -10.42 -3.18 -9.12
CA TRP A 105 -9.46 -2.14 -9.51
C TRP A 105 -8.06 -2.70 -9.71
N ARG A 106 -7.33 -2.13 -10.67
CA ARG A 106 -5.96 -2.49 -11.05
C ARG A 106 -5.14 -1.22 -11.16
N MET A 107 -3.98 -1.19 -10.53
CA MET A 107 -3.01 -0.12 -10.68
C MET A 107 -1.75 -0.70 -11.29
N TYR A 108 -1.33 -0.16 -12.43
CA TYR A 108 -0.14 -0.62 -13.15
C TYR A 108 1.05 0.25 -12.80
N TYR A 109 2.15 -0.38 -12.42
CA TYR A 109 3.35 0.30 -12.00
C TYR A 109 4.61 -0.39 -12.53
N THR A 110 5.69 0.36 -12.64
CA THR A 110 7.03 -0.19 -12.81
C THR A 110 7.86 0.10 -11.54
N GLN A 111 8.75 -0.82 -11.20
CA GLN A 111 9.64 -0.67 -10.04
C GLN A 111 11.06 -0.39 -10.50
N ARG A 112 11.64 0.70 -9.98
CA ARG A 112 13.03 1.13 -10.22
C ARG A 112 13.75 1.25 -8.89
N GLY A 113 14.44 0.19 -8.50
CA GLY A 113 15.03 0.09 -7.16
C GLY A 113 13.95 0.23 -6.07
N ALA A 114 14.02 1.31 -5.28
CA ALA A 114 13.07 1.65 -4.24
C ALA A 114 11.94 2.60 -4.70
N VAL A 115 11.85 2.92 -5.99
CA VAL A 115 10.80 3.80 -6.54
C VAL A 115 9.75 2.96 -7.26
N LEU A 116 8.48 3.17 -6.93
CA LEU A 116 7.33 2.64 -7.66
C LEU A 116 6.74 3.76 -8.49
N VAL A 117 6.79 3.65 -9.81
CA VAL A 117 6.17 4.62 -10.73
C VAL A 117 4.83 4.05 -11.17
N VAL A 118 3.74 4.62 -10.65
CA VAL A 118 2.36 4.19 -10.95
C VAL A 118 1.86 5.00 -12.14
N MET A 119 1.54 4.29 -13.23
CA MET A 119 1.35 4.89 -14.55
C MET A 119 -0.10 4.90 -15.02
N LEU A 120 -0.85 3.84 -14.69
CA LEU A 120 -2.22 3.66 -15.13
C LEU A 120 -3.09 3.01 -14.06
N GLY A 121 -4.36 3.37 -14.08
CA GLY A 121 -5.41 2.73 -13.29
C GLY A 121 -6.51 2.22 -14.18
N GLY A 122 -7.05 1.05 -13.85
CA GLY A 122 -8.13 0.40 -14.59
C GLY A 122 -9.17 -0.17 -13.62
N GLY A 123 -10.43 -0.11 -14.02
CA GLY A 123 -11.55 -0.64 -13.24
C GLY A 123 -12.36 -1.69 -13.97
N ASP A 124 -12.05 -2.00 -15.23
CA ASP A 124 -12.81 -2.92 -16.04
C ASP A 124 -11.92 -4.08 -16.50
N LYS A 125 -12.46 -5.30 -16.44
CA LYS A 125 -11.77 -6.49 -16.94
C LYS A 125 -11.71 -6.50 -18.47
N ALA A 126 -12.70 -5.92 -19.15
CA ALA A 126 -12.73 -5.86 -20.61
C ALA A 126 -11.61 -4.97 -21.18
N SER A 127 -11.24 -3.89 -20.47
CA SER A 127 -10.13 -3.01 -20.87
C SER A 127 -8.74 -3.53 -20.49
N GLN A 128 -8.66 -4.60 -19.69
CA GLN A 128 -7.41 -5.06 -19.07
C GLN A 128 -6.28 -5.28 -20.07
N ALA A 129 -6.55 -5.94 -21.21
CA ALA A 129 -5.52 -6.20 -22.22
C ALA A 129 -4.98 -4.89 -22.82
N SER A 130 -5.87 -3.93 -23.09
CA SER A 130 -5.48 -2.62 -23.62
C SER A 130 -4.72 -1.78 -22.58
N ASP A 131 -5.08 -1.90 -21.30
CA ASP A 131 -4.43 -1.19 -20.21
C ASP A 131 -3.02 -1.74 -19.97
N ILE A 132 -2.84 -3.07 -20.05
CA ILE A 132 -1.51 -3.70 -19.97
C ILE A 132 -0.62 -3.24 -21.12
N ALA A 133 -1.11 -3.24 -22.35
CA ALA A 133 -0.35 -2.79 -23.51
C ALA A 133 0.11 -1.33 -23.34
N LYS A 134 -0.78 -0.44 -22.92
CA LYS A 134 -0.45 0.97 -22.63
C LYS A 134 0.54 1.10 -21.48
N ALA A 135 0.42 0.29 -20.44
CA ALA A 135 1.33 0.33 -19.29
C ALA A 135 2.76 -0.08 -19.69
N ILE A 136 2.90 -1.06 -20.60
CA ILE A 136 4.19 -1.48 -21.14
C ILE A 136 4.82 -0.36 -21.97
N GLU A 137 4.05 0.26 -22.87
CA GLU A 137 4.53 1.41 -23.66
C GLU A 137 5.01 2.56 -22.77
N LEU A 138 4.24 2.93 -21.74
CA LEU A 138 4.64 3.95 -20.77
C LEU A 138 5.89 3.55 -19.98
N ALA A 139 6.02 2.27 -19.62
CA ALA A 139 7.19 1.78 -18.90
C ALA A 139 8.47 1.89 -19.73
N ARG A 140 8.40 1.60 -21.03
CA ARG A 140 9.53 1.77 -21.97
C ARG A 140 9.91 3.23 -22.12
N ALA A 141 8.94 4.12 -22.32
CA ALA A 141 9.18 5.55 -22.48
C ALA A 141 9.85 6.20 -21.24
N LEU A 142 9.65 5.62 -20.05
CA LEU A 142 10.33 6.09 -18.85
C LEU A 142 11.79 5.60 -18.77
N GLN A 143 12.18 4.52 -19.46
CA GLN A 143 13.52 3.89 -19.35
C GLN A 143 14.59 4.62 -20.18
N GLU A 144 14.15 5.43 -21.14
CA GLU A 144 14.97 6.37 -21.93
C GLU A 144 15.20 7.68 -21.17
#